data_AF-A0A7S6RWV2-F1
#
_entry.id   AF-A0A7S6RWV2-F1
#
_cell.length_a   1.000
_cell.length_b   1.000
_cell.length_c   1.000
_cell.angle_alpha   90.00
_cell.angle_beta   90.00
_cell.angle_gamma   90.00
#
_symmetry.space_group_name_H-M   'P 1'
#
loop_
_entity.id
_entity.type
_entity.pdbx_description
1 polymer ?
#
loop_
_entity_poly.entity_id
_entity_poly.type
_entity_poly.pdbx_seq_one_letter_code
_entity_poly.pdbx_strand_id
1 'polypeptide(L)'
;MNNIQTNTRDQDSLEYILQLELDNIRLFLELLEHERNLLAAGNLDDLALLVADKDRLIDQFARLDMRRNRFLNAAGLPEGTQGMNAWVSGSDEESTVARDWEELLGLADLAKQLNQTNAVITSSWLQYTRRTLNALHSAAGRPPLYNTKGQTT
;
A
#
# COMPACT_ATOMS: atom_id res chain seq x y z
N MET A 1 -41.10 -1.80 14.65
CA MET A 1 -40.12 -0.93 13.98
C MET A 1 -39.06 -0.55 15.01
N ASN A 2 -37.98 -1.33 15.20
CA ASN A 2 -36.92 -1.03 16.19
C ASN A 2 -35.57 -1.74 15.92
N ASN A 3 -35.22 -2.02 14.64
CA ASN A 3 -33.96 -2.71 14.28
C ASN A 3 -32.91 -1.83 13.58
N ILE A 4 -33.15 -0.53 13.40
CA ILE A 4 -32.23 0.35 12.65
C ILE A 4 -31.25 1.09 13.60
N GLN A 5 -31.65 1.38 14.84
CA GLN A 5 -30.81 2.16 15.77
C GLN A 5 -29.71 1.35 16.48
N THR A 6 -29.83 0.03 16.58
CA THR A 6 -28.80 -0.84 17.21
C THR A 6 -27.62 -1.10 16.28
N ASN A 7 -27.86 -1.22 14.97
CA ASN A 7 -26.81 -1.51 13.99
C ASN A 7 -25.84 -0.32 13.80
N THR A 8 -26.34 0.91 13.81
CA THR A 8 -25.49 2.11 13.65
C THR A 8 -24.56 2.35 14.84
N ARG A 9 -25.01 2.04 16.07
CA ARG A 9 -24.19 2.20 17.28
C ARG A 9 -23.03 1.20 17.34
N ASP A 10 -23.26 -0.01 16.83
CA ASP A 10 -22.26 -1.06 16.74
C ASP A 10 -21.25 -0.77 15.62
N GLN A 11 -21.74 -0.26 14.49
CA GLN A 11 -20.90 0.15 13.36
C GLN A 11 -19.96 1.32 13.68
N ASP A 12 -20.30 2.20 14.60
CA ASP A 12 -19.44 3.31 15.03
C ASP A 12 -18.61 2.99 16.29
N SER A 13 -18.66 1.74 16.77
CA SER A 13 -17.77 1.28 17.83
C SER A 13 -16.31 1.25 17.35
N LEU A 14 -15.39 1.52 18.27
CA LEU A 14 -13.96 1.50 17.94
C LEU A 14 -13.47 0.10 17.56
N GLU A 15 -13.98 -0.94 18.22
CA GLU A 15 -13.67 -2.34 17.90
C GLU A 15 -14.04 -2.67 16.44
N TYR A 16 -15.26 -2.32 16.02
CA TYR A 16 -15.68 -2.54 14.63
C TYR A 16 -14.86 -1.73 13.63
N ILE A 17 -14.52 -0.48 13.95
CA ILE A 17 -13.67 0.35 13.07
C ILE A 17 -12.28 -0.28 12.92
N LEU A 18 -11.66 -0.76 14.01
CA LEU A 18 -10.36 -1.41 13.98
C LEU A 18 -10.38 -2.73 13.20
N GLN A 19 -11.42 -3.55 13.35
CA GLN A 19 -11.57 -4.77 12.56
C GLN A 19 -11.60 -4.48 11.05
N LEU A 20 -12.32 -3.43 10.65
CA LEU A 20 -12.31 -2.99 9.25
C LEU A 20 -10.94 -2.46 8.79
N GLU A 21 -10.19 -1.76 9.66
CA GLU A 21 -8.82 -1.31 9.37
C GLU A 21 -7.87 -2.50 9.20
N LEU A 22 -8.01 -3.53 10.04
CA LEU A 22 -7.25 -4.79 9.96
C LEU A 22 -7.54 -5.57 8.68
N ASP A 23 -8.81 -5.72 8.31
CA ASP A 23 -9.15 -6.41 7.07
C ASP A 23 -8.63 -5.66 5.85
N ASN A 24 -8.73 -4.32 5.87
CA ASN A 24 -8.20 -3.48 4.80
C ASN A 24 -6.67 -3.58 4.68
N ILE A 25 -5.94 -3.63 5.81
CA ILE A 25 -4.48 -3.73 5.76
C ILE A 25 -3.98 -5.10 5.30
N ARG A 26 -4.70 -6.17 5.64
CA ARG A 26 -4.41 -7.51 5.14
C ARG A 26 -4.60 -7.57 3.62
N LEU A 27 -5.71 -7.03 3.10
CA LEU A 27 -5.94 -6.92 1.67
C LEU A 27 -4.86 -6.08 0.98
N PHE A 28 -4.46 -4.96 1.59
CA PHE A 28 -3.40 -4.12 1.05
C PHE A 28 -2.05 -4.86 0.99
N LEU A 29 -1.70 -5.62 2.03
CA LEU A 29 -0.51 -6.48 2.04
C LEU A 29 -0.55 -7.51 0.90
N GLU A 30 -1.68 -8.19 0.69
CA GLU A 30 -1.85 -9.12 -0.43
C GLU A 30 -1.61 -8.44 -1.79
N LEU A 31 -2.12 -7.21 -1.99
CA LEU A 31 -1.85 -6.44 -3.21
C LEU A 31 -0.37 -6.07 -3.36
N LEU A 32 0.34 -5.76 -2.27
CA LEU A 32 1.78 -5.48 -2.32
C LEU A 32 2.60 -6.72 -2.67
N GLU A 33 2.21 -7.89 -2.16
CA GLU A 33 2.86 -9.15 -2.53
C GLU A 33 2.57 -9.53 -3.98
N HIS A 34 1.33 -9.32 -4.43
CA HIS A 34 0.96 -9.52 -5.83
C HIS A 34 1.77 -8.59 -6.75
N GLU A 35 1.91 -7.32 -6.40
CA GLU A 35 2.75 -6.37 -7.14
C GLU A 35 4.19 -6.86 -7.25
N ARG A 36 4.77 -7.28 -6.13
CA ARG A 36 6.14 -7.80 -6.09
C ARG A 36 6.31 -8.97 -7.08
N ASN A 37 5.34 -9.88 -7.12
CA ASN A 37 5.38 -11.04 -8.00
C ASN A 37 5.25 -10.64 -9.48
N LEU A 38 4.33 -9.72 -9.81
CA LEU A 38 4.19 -9.20 -11.18
C LEU A 38 5.44 -8.45 -11.64
N LEU A 39 6.00 -7.59 -10.79
CA LEU A 39 7.23 -6.86 -11.07
C LEU A 39 8.42 -7.82 -11.26
N ALA A 40 8.50 -8.89 -10.47
CA ALA A 40 9.53 -9.92 -10.64
C ALA A 40 9.34 -10.74 -11.93
N ALA A 41 8.11 -10.98 -12.35
CA ALA A 41 7.77 -11.68 -13.59
C ALA A 41 7.89 -10.81 -14.85
N GLY A 42 7.94 -9.48 -14.70
CA GLY A 42 7.98 -8.53 -15.81
C GLY A 42 6.64 -8.35 -16.54
N ASN A 43 5.52 -8.75 -15.92
CA ASN A 43 4.18 -8.58 -16.49
C ASN A 43 3.61 -7.21 -16.08
N LEU A 44 3.55 -6.28 -17.03
CA LEU A 44 3.13 -4.89 -16.79
C LEU A 44 1.67 -4.62 -17.14
N ASP A 45 1.03 -5.51 -17.89
CA ASP A 45 -0.35 -5.31 -18.35
C ASP A 45 -1.34 -5.35 -17.17
N ASP A 46 -1.04 -6.16 -16.16
CA ASP A 46 -1.82 -6.29 -14.93
C ASP A 46 -1.50 -5.22 -13.88
N LEU A 47 -0.43 -4.43 -14.08
CA LEU A 47 0.00 -3.42 -13.11
C LEU A 47 -1.00 -2.26 -13.00
N ALA A 48 -1.70 -1.93 -14.10
CA ALA A 48 -2.69 -0.85 -14.12
C ALA A 48 -3.93 -1.16 -13.26
N LEU A 49 -4.41 -2.42 -13.31
CA LEU A 49 -5.52 -2.87 -12.46
C LEU A 49 -5.12 -2.86 -10.98
N LEU A 50 -3.88 -3.28 -10.70
CA LEU A 50 -3.34 -3.29 -9.34
C LEU A 50 -3.23 -1.89 -8.71
N VAL A 51 -2.87 -0.88 -9.50
CA VAL A 51 -2.84 0.52 -9.03
C VAL A 51 -4.25 0.99 -8.65
N ALA A 52 -5.26 0.69 -9.47
CA ALA A 52 -6.64 1.08 -9.18
C ALA A 52 -7.18 0.41 -7.89
N ASP A 53 -6.85 -0.86 -7.66
CA ASP A 53 -7.24 -1.56 -6.43
C ASP A 53 -6.55 -0.97 -5.19
N LYS A 54 -5.28 -0.58 -5.29
CA LYS A 54 -4.56 0.11 -4.21
C LYS A 54 -5.16 1.47 -3.88
N ASP A 55 -5.48 2.28 -4.89
CA ASP A 55 -6.09 3.59 -4.69
C ASP A 55 -7.42 3.46 -3.92
N ARG A 56 -8.23 2.46 -4.28
CA ARG A 56 -9.49 2.16 -3.57
C ARG A 56 -9.27 1.80 -2.09
N LEU A 57 -8.26 0.99 -1.78
CA LEU A 57 -7.94 0.61 -0.40
C LEU A 57 -7.41 1.81 0.40
N ILE A 58 -6.58 2.66 -0.20
CA ILE A 58 -6.07 3.91 0.40
C ILE A 58 -7.24 4.85 0.76
N ASP A 59 -8.18 5.03 -0.17
CA ASP A 59 -9.39 5.82 0.09
C ASP A 59 -10.24 5.22 1.22
N GLN A 60 -10.28 3.89 1.32
CA GLN A 60 -10.99 3.21 2.42
C GLN A 60 -10.27 3.41 3.76
N PHE A 61 -8.93 3.37 3.80
CA PHE A 61 -8.16 3.72 5.00
C PHE A 61 -8.42 5.14 5.45
N ALA A 62 -8.39 6.12 4.54
CA ALA A 62 -8.66 7.51 4.88
C ALA A 62 -10.06 7.68 5.49
N ARG A 63 -11.07 6.96 4.97
CA ARG A 63 -12.42 6.97 5.55
C ARG A 63 -12.48 6.34 6.94
N LEU A 64 -11.78 5.22 7.17
CA LEU A 64 -11.73 4.56 8.47
C LEU A 64 -10.98 5.40 9.51
N ASP A 65 -9.86 6.01 9.13
CA ASP A 65 -9.09 6.91 10.00
C ASP A 65 -9.94 8.11 10.44
N MET A 66 -10.69 8.72 9.51
CA MET A 66 -11.64 9.79 9.86
C MET A 66 -12.76 9.34 10.80
N ARG A 67 -13.17 8.06 10.76
CA ARG A 67 -14.19 7.52 11.68
C ARG A 67 -13.60 7.28 13.06
N ARG A 68 -12.40 6.70 13.12
CA ARG A 68 -11.63 6.52 14.35
C ARG A 68 -11.35 7.85 15.03
N ASN A 69 -10.88 8.86 14.30
CA ASN A 69 -10.59 10.19 14.85
C ASN A 69 -11.86 10.87 15.37
N ARG A 70 -13.00 10.69 14.70
CA ARG A 70 -14.30 11.15 15.23
C ARG A 70 -14.70 10.46 16.52
N PHE A 71 -14.48 9.15 16.63
CA PHE A 71 -14.70 8.40 17.87
C PHE A 71 -13.81 8.93 19.01
N LEU A 72 -12.51 9.10 18.76
CA LEU A 72 -11.55 9.62 19.74
C LEU A 72 -11.91 11.04 20.19
N ASN A 73 -12.27 11.91 19.26
CA ASN A 73 -12.70 13.27 19.56
C ASN A 73 -13.96 13.29 20.44
N ALA A 74 -14.94 12.43 20.14
CA ALA A 74 -16.15 12.28 20.96
C ALA A 74 -15.84 11.74 22.37
N ALA A 75 -14.75 10.99 22.53
CA ALA A 75 -14.23 10.54 23.81
C ALA A 75 -13.33 11.59 24.53
N GLY A 76 -13.12 12.76 23.92
CA GLY A 76 -12.26 13.82 24.47
C GLY A 76 -10.76 13.54 24.33
N LEU A 77 -10.38 12.60 23.45
CA LEU A 77 -9.00 12.20 23.20
C LEU A 77 -8.42 12.89 21.95
N PRO A 78 -7.09 13.05 21.87
CA PRO A 78 -6.41 13.52 20.66
C PRO A 78 -6.69 12.61 19.45
N GLU A 79 -6.47 13.12 18.24
CA GLU A 79 -6.60 12.32 17.02
C GLU A 79 -5.35 11.43 16.80
N GLY A 80 -5.51 10.39 15.97
CA GLY A 80 -4.43 9.51 15.55
C GLY A 80 -3.85 8.63 16.65
N THR A 81 -2.59 8.21 16.47
CA THR A 81 -1.88 7.25 17.33
C THR A 81 -1.86 7.69 18.80
N GLN A 82 -1.74 9.00 19.07
CA GLN A 82 -1.72 9.51 20.45
C GLN A 82 -3.03 9.24 21.18
N GLY A 83 -4.17 9.48 20.53
CA GLY A 83 -5.48 9.18 21.09
C GLY A 83 -5.74 7.70 21.26
N MET A 84 -5.34 6.90 20.27
CA MET A 84 -5.45 5.44 20.36
C MET A 84 -4.64 4.87 21.53
N ASN A 85 -3.40 5.30 21.71
CA ASN A 85 -2.58 4.86 22.84
C ASN A 85 -3.19 5.31 24.17
N ALA A 86 -3.69 6.55 24.25
CA ALA A 86 -4.35 7.05 25.46
C ALA A 86 -5.62 6.26 25.81
N TRP A 87 -6.39 5.85 24.79
CA TRP A 87 -7.55 4.98 24.99
C TRP A 87 -7.08 3.59 25.45
N VAL A 88 -6.19 2.93 24.72
CA VAL A 88 -5.72 1.58 25.08
C VAL A 88 -5.15 1.54 26.51
N SER A 89 -4.37 2.54 26.93
CA SER A 89 -3.85 2.63 28.31
C SER A 89 -4.93 2.86 29.38
N GLY A 90 -6.11 3.36 29.00
CA GLY A 90 -7.26 3.53 29.89
C GLY A 90 -8.21 2.32 29.91
N SER A 91 -8.02 1.35 29.01
CA SER A 91 -8.74 0.06 28.99
C SER A 91 -7.90 -1.05 29.64
N ASP A 92 -8.55 -2.18 29.95
CA ASP A 92 -7.82 -3.41 30.29
C ASP A 92 -6.90 -3.80 29.12
N GLU A 93 -5.63 -4.12 29.41
CA GLU A 93 -4.63 -4.51 28.39
C GLU A 93 -5.06 -5.75 27.59
N GLU A 94 -5.94 -6.58 28.15
CA GLU A 94 -6.50 -7.77 27.49
C GLU A 94 -7.72 -7.46 26.60
N SER A 95 -8.11 -6.20 26.47
CA SER A 95 -9.19 -5.76 25.60
C SER A 95 -8.91 -6.10 24.14
N THR A 96 -9.94 -6.56 23.41
CA THR A 96 -9.85 -6.79 21.96
C THR A 96 -9.36 -5.55 21.22
N VAL A 97 -9.77 -4.35 21.63
CA VAL A 97 -9.33 -3.08 21.03
C VAL A 97 -7.82 -2.87 21.17
N ALA A 98 -7.23 -3.25 22.31
CA ALA A 98 -5.79 -3.12 22.54
C ALA A 98 -5.01 -4.06 21.61
N ARG A 99 -5.45 -5.32 21.53
CA ARG A 99 -4.84 -6.33 20.65
C ARG A 99 -4.95 -5.97 19.17
N ASP A 100 -6.14 -5.55 18.74
CA ASP A 100 -6.39 -5.17 17.34
C ASP A 100 -5.58 -3.93 16.94
N TRP A 101 -5.39 -2.97 17.88
CA TRP A 101 -4.54 -1.81 17.66
C TRP A 101 -3.07 -2.15 17.52
N GLU A 102 -2.53 -3.01 18.39
CA GLU A 102 -1.15 -3.48 18.27
C GLU A 102 -0.91 -4.27 16.97
N GLU A 103 -1.85 -5.14 16.60
CA GLU A 103 -1.79 -5.87 15.33
C GLU A 103 -1.78 -4.90 14.14
N LEU A 104 -2.64 -3.89 14.14
CA LEU A 104 -2.71 -2.89 13.08
C LEU A 104 -1.39 -2.13 12.91
N LEU A 105 -0.73 -1.76 14.02
CA LEU A 105 0.59 -1.12 13.99
C LEU A 105 1.65 -2.05 13.38
N GLY A 106 1.65 -3.33 13.75
CA GLY A 106 2.57 -4.32 13.20
C GLY A 106 2.37 -4.53 11.69
N LEU A 107 1.12 -4.67 11.24
CA LEU A 107 0.79 -4.83 9.82
C LEU A 107 1.10 -3.56 9.01
N ALA A 108 0.95 -2.37 9.60
CA ALA A 108 1.32 -1.11 8.96
C ALA A 108 2.82 -0.99 8.73
N ASP A 109 3.64 -1.44 9.69
CA ASP A 109 5.09 -1.47 9.50
C ASP A 109 5.49 -2.47 8.40
N LEU A 110 4.88 -3.66 8.38
CA LEU A 110 5.10 -4.63 7.30
C LEU A 110 4.72 -4.07 5.92
N ALA A 111 3.57 -3.40 5.81
CA ALA A 111 3.11 -2.78 4.57
C ALA A 111 4.09 -1.69 4.10
N LYS A 112 4.67 -0.92 5.02
CA LYS A 112 5.71 0.07 4.71
C LYS A 112 6.99 -0.60 4.17
N GLN A 113 7.42 -1.70 4.77
CA GLN A 113 8.60 -2.45 4.32
C GLN A 113 8.41 -3.06 2.90
N LEU A 114 7.23 -3.64 2.64
CA LEU A 114 6.90 -4.17 1.32
C LEU A 114 6.81 -3.07 0.26
N ASN A 115 6.18 -1.94 0.57
CA ASN A 115 6.12 -0.78 -0.32
C ASN A 115 7.52 -0.26 -0.69
N GLN A 116 8.43 -0.16 0.28
CA GLN A 116 9.82 0.24 0.04
C GLN A 116 10.53 -0.74 -0.90
N THR A 117 10.32 -2.04 -0.70
CA THR A 117 10.88 -3.10 -1.56
C THR A 117 10.36 -2.98 -3.01
N ASN A 118 9.05 -2.82 -3.18
CA ASN A 118 8.44 -2.70 -4.51
C ASN A 118 8.89 -1.42 -5.25
N ALA A 119 9.11 -0.32 -4.53
CA ALA A 119 9.69 0.90 -5.09
C ALA A 119 11.11 0.67 -5.63
N VAL A 120 11.94 -0.10 -4.93
CA VAL A 120 13.30 -0.46 -5.38
C VAL A 120 13.25 -1.30 -6.66
N ILE A 121 12.38 -2.32 -6.72
CA ILE A 121 12.23 -3.18 -7.91
C ILE A 121 11.79 -2.35 -9.13
N THR A 122 10.75 -1.52 -8.96
CA THR A 122 10.24 -0.63 -10.02
C THR A 122 11.33 0.30 -10.54
N SER A 123 12.13 0.90 -9.65
CA SER A 123 13.22 1.79 -10.03
C SER A 123 14.32 1.07 -10.82
N SER A 124 14.62 -0.18 -10.46
CA SER A 124 15.61 -1.02 -11.14
C SER A 124 15.13 -1.39 -12.55
N TRP A 125 13.86 -1.77 -12.67
CA TRP A 125 13.23 -2.08 -13.95
C TRP A 125 13.22 -0.86 -14.88
N LEU A 126 12.85 0.33 -14.38
CA LEU A 126 12.89 1.58 -15.17
C LEU A 126 14.31 1.90 -15.68
N GLN A 127 15.33 1.71 -14.85
CA GLN A 127 16.73 1.91 -15.26
C GLN A 127 17.15 0.91 -16.33
N TYR A 128 16.77 -0.37 -16.19
CA TYR A 128 17.03 -1.40 -17.19
C TYR A 128 16.36 -1.06 -18.53
N THR A 129 15.05 -0.77 -18.53
CA THR A 129 14.30 -0.39 -19.73
C THR A 129 14.90 0.83 -20.43
N ARG A 130 15.28 1.88 -19.69
CA ARG A 130 15.97 3.05 -20.24
C ARG A 130 17.31 2.68 -20.91
N ARG A 131 18.12 1.81 -20.28
CA ARG A 131 19.39 1.35 -20.87
C ARG A 131 19.16 0.54 -22.14
N THR A 132 18.19 -0.37 -22.14
CA THR A 132 17.82 -1.18 -23.31
C THR A 132 17.30 -0.31 -24.45
N LEU A 133 16.40 0.64 -24.17
CA LEU A 133 15.92 1.61 -25.17
C LEU A 133 17.07 2.45 -25.74
N ASN A 134 17.97 2.96 -24.89
CA ASN A 134 19.14 3.73 -25.34
C ASN A 134 20.09 2.88 -26.21
N ALA A 135 20.31 1.61 -25.85
CA ALA A 135 21.14 0.68 -26.62
C ALA A 135 20.51 0.36 -27.99
N LEU A 136 19.20 0.09 -28.03
CA LEU A 136 18.45 -0.12 -29.27
C LEU A 136 18.47 1.13 -30.15
N HIS A 137 18.27 2.33 -29.58
CA HIS A 137 18.34 3.59 -30.31
C HIS A 137 19.75 3.85 -30.85
N SER A 138 20.80 3.54 -30.08
CA SER A 138 22.20 3.65 -30.50
C SER A 138 22.54 2.64 -31.62
N ALA A 139 21.95 1.45 -31.59
CA ALA A 139 22.11 0.43 -32.62
C ALA A 139 21.33 0.76 -33.91
N ALA A 140 20.11 1.30 -33.78
CA ALA A 140 19.30 1.77 -34.90
C ALA A 140 19.85 3.04 -35.56
N GLY A 141 20.66 3.82 -34.83
CA GLY A 141 21.35 5.03 -35.30
C GLY A 141 22.66 4.80 -36.07
N ARG A 142 23.03 3.55 -36.42
CA ARG A 142 24.24 3.26 -37.21
C ARG A 142 23.92 2.43 -38.47
N PRO A 143 24.01 3.00 -39.68
CA PRO A 143 24.25 2.21 -40.88
C PRO A 143 25.71 1.71 -40.84
N PRO A 144 26.01 0.47 -41.30
CA PRO A 144 27.37 0.02 -41.45
C PRO A 144 27.97 0.71 -42.68
N LEU A 145 28.82 1.70 -42.49
CA LEU A 145 29.69 2.17 -43.59
C LEU A 145 31.00 1.39 -43.51
N TYR A 146 30.92 0.15 -43.99
CA TYR A 146 32.00 -0.39 -44.81
C TYR A 146 32.13 0.55 -46.01
N ASN A 147 33.07 1.48 -45.97
CA ASN A 147 33.50 2.13 -47.19
C ASN A 147 34.42 1.15 -47.92
N THR A 148 33.95 0.75 -49.09
CA THR A 148 34.76 0.29 -50.20
C THR A 148 35.79 1.36 -50.59
N LYS A 149 36.86 1.46 -49.82
CA LYS A 149 38.18 1.80 -50.37
C LYS A 149 39.09 0.68 -49.94
N GLY A 150 39.20 -0.31 -50.80
CA GLY A 150 40.31 -1.25 -50.71
C GLY A 150 41.60 -0.44 -50.68
N GLN A 151 42.32 -0.52 -49.57
CA GLN A 151 43.76 -0.34 -49.53
C GLN A 151 44.26 -0.94 -48.21
N THR A 152 44.91 -2.10 -48.34
CA THR A 152 46.02 -2.48 -47.48
C THR A 152 47.11 -1.43 -47.58
N THR A 153 47.41 -0.80 -46.45
CA THR A 153 48.74 -0.64 -45.81
C THR A 153 48.53 0.07 -44.48
#